data_AF-A0A2E3JBG9-F1
#
_entry.id   AF-A0A2E3JBG9-F1
#
_cell.length_a   1.000
_cell.length_b   1.000
_cell.length_c   1.000
_cell.angle_alpha   90.00
_cell.angle_beta   90.00
_cell.angle_gamma   90.00
#
_symmetry.space_group_name_H-M   'P 1'
#
loop_
_entity.id
_entity.type
_entity.pdbx_description
1 polymer ?
#
loop_
_entity_poly.entity_id
_entity_poly.type
_entity_poly.pdbx_seq_one_letter_code
_entity_poly.pdbx_strand_id
1 'polypeptide(L)'
;QAASLLDRQERAFEQEEEEVWEYDGGWEADFDDADYNFSVGVLSGAAAETLPQMFEGRIHRDESRPVTLGELLMGLQDAGRLATEQRMREEIAKERRDAHERARERFSGSLHIEDLEGDLKRTWESLKLRSDAGEPVSLKLLVDDLTSKSMEEGIPLEEAEAEAQVAALISALFLTNRGFVDLKQNSGRNGDITLRDLWDEEDDFTTLSLRLNPKPKIQEVSEFV
;
A
#
# COMPACT_ATOMS: atom_id res chain seq x y z
N GLN A 1 -12.61 -24.79 0.83
CA GLN A 1 -13.34 -24.32 2.04
C GLN A 1 -13.04 -22.87 2.41
N ALA A 2 -11.87 -22.29 2.08
CA ALA A 2 -11.59 -20.86 2.35
C ALA A 2 -12.34 -19.88 1.41
N ALA A 3 -12.50 -20.24 0.12
CA ALA A 3 -13.20 -19.38 -0.85
C ALA A 3 -14.67 -19.12 -0.48
N SER A 4 -15.36 -20.08 0.14
CA SER A 4 -16.75 -19.92 0.59
C SER A 4 -16.90 -19.04 1.85
N LEU A 5 -15.80 -18.77 2.58
CA LEU A 5 -15.81 -17.86 3.72
C LEU A 5 -15.59 -16.41 3.29
N LEU A 6 -14.69 -16.19 2.32
CA LEU A 6 -14.49 -14.88 1.68
C LEU A 6 -15.75 -14.43 0.94
N ASP A 7 -16.36 -15.32 0.15
CA ASP A 7 -17.59 -15.04 -0.62
C ASP A 7 -18.83 -14.85 0.27
N ARG A 8 -18.79 -15.31 1.54
CA ARG A 8 -19.82 -15.02 2.56
C ARG A 8 -19.55 -13.69 3.26
N GLN A 9 -18.29 -13.35 3.48
CA GLN A 9 -17.89 -12.08 4.08
C GLN A 9 -18.14 -10.91 3.12
N GLU A 10 -17.85 -11.05 1.83
CA GLU A 10 -18.15 -10.02 0.82
C GLU A 10 -19.65 -9.75 0.70
N ARG A 11 -20.49 -10.80 0.67
CA ARG A 11 -21.96 -10.62 0.67
C ARG A 11 -22.52 -10.01 1.95
N ALA A 12 -21.84 -10.16 3.09
CA ALA A 12 -22.27 -9.53 4.35
C ALA A 12 -22.04 -8.01 4.35
N PHE A 13 -21.16 -7.50 3.49
CA PHE A 13 -20.92 -6.05 3.30
C PHE A 13 -21.77 -5.45 2.17
N GLU A 14 -22.31 -6.25 1.24
CA GLU A 14 -23.20 -5.77 0.17
C GLU A 14 -24.66 -5.57 0.62
N GLN A 15 -25.09 -6.18 1.73
CA GLN A 15 -26.41 -6.00 2.35
C GLN A 15 -26.35 -5.04 3.55
N GLU A 16 -25.76 -3.86 3.37
CA GLU A 16 -26.17 -2.69 4.14
C GLU A 16 -27.33 -2.02 3.38
N GLU A 17 -28.46 -2.73 3.25
CA GLU A 17 -29.72 -1.98 3.27
C GLU A 17 -29.75 -1.36 4.66
N GLU A 18 -29.66 -0.04 4.75
CA GLU A 18 -30.13 0.68 5.93
C GLU A 18 -31.57 0.23 6.16
N GLU A 19 -31.76 -0.84 6.94
CA GLU A 19 -33.02 -1.07 7.63
C GLU A 19 -33.18 0.15 8.51
N VAL A 20 -33.82 1.18 7.94
CA VAL A 20 -34.40 2.28 8.67
C VAL A 20 -35.40 1.60 9.59
N TRP A 21 -34.98 1.36 10.82
CA TRP A 21 -35.87 0.94 11.89
C TRP A 21 -36.92 2.03 12.00
N GLU A 22 -38.06 1.84 11.34
CA GLU A 22 -39.24 2.70 11.44
C GLU A 22 -39.89 2.41 12.79
N TYR A 23 -39.15 2.72 13.86
CA TYR A 23 -39.61 2.63 15.23
C TYR A 23 -40.40 3.91 15.53
N ASP A 24 -41.69 3.89 15.21
CA ASP A 24 -42.67 4.97 15.48
C ASP A 24 -43.12 5.01 16.97
N GLY A 25 -42.26 4.53 17.88
CA GLY A 25 -42.47 4.61 19.31
C GLY A 25 -41.41 5.51 19.91
N GLY A 26 -41.69 6.78 20.15
CA GLY A 26 -40.80 7.57 21.00
C GLY A 26 -40.63 6.87 22.35
N TRP A 27 -39.42 6.91 22.94
CA TRP A 27 -39.20 6.56 24.36
C TRP A 27 -39.87 7.56 25.32
N GLU A 28 -40.83 8.33 24.84
CA GLU A 28 -41.66 9.25 25.59
C GLU A 28 -42.83 8.43 26.15
N ALA A 29 -42.56 7.73 27.25
CA ALA A 29 -43.63 7.20 28.08
C ALA A 29 -44.34 8.39 28.76
N ASP A 30 -45.67 8.43 28.70
CA ASP A 30 -46.47 9.25 29.60
C ASP A 30 -46.14 8.79 31.03
N PHE A 31 -45.27 9.54 31.71
CA PHE A 31 -44.90 9.22 33.10
C PHE A 31 -46.15 9.32 33.96
N ASP A 32 -46.54 8.21 34.56
CA ASP A 32 -47.64 8.23 35.51
C ASP A 32 -47.19 8.86 36.84
N ASP A 33 -48.15 9.21 37.70
CA ASP A 33 -47.84 9.78 39.01
C ASP A 33 -46.98 8.82 39.86
N ALA A 34 -47.01 7.51 39.61
CA ALA A 34 -46.20 6.54 40.33
C ALA A 34 -44.73 6.56 39.87
N ASP A 35 -44.47 6.71 38.57
CA ASP A 35 -43.15 6.85 37.97
C ASP A 35 -42.47 8.16 38.38
N TYR A 36 -43.24 9.25 38.44
CA TYR A 36 -42.78 10.52 38.99
C TYR A 36 -42.41 10.38 40.47
N ASN A 37 -43.29 9.79 41.28
CA ASN A 37 -43.03 9.57 42.71
C ASN A 37 -41.85 8.63 42.95
N PHE A 38 -41.65 7.63 42.09
CA PHE A 38 -40.48 6.75 42.12
C PHE A 38 -39.21 7.54 41.86
N SER A 39 -39.11 8.26 40.73
CA SER A 39 -37.90 9.02 40.37
C SER A 39 -37.55 10.11 41.40
N VAL A 40 -38.54 10.85 41.90
CA VAL A 40 -38.36 11.83 42.98
C VAL A 40 -37.94 11.13 44.29
N GLY A 41 -38.52 9.97 44.62
CA GLY A 41 -38.14 9.17 45.78
C GLY A 41 -36.70 8.65 45.72
N VAL A 42 -36.22 8.29 44.53
CA VAL A 42 -34.82 7.90 44.29
C VAL A 42 -33.88 9.11 44.41
N LEU A 43 -34.20 10.23 43.76
CA LEU A 43 -33.36 11.44 43.76
C LEU A 43 -33.28 12.12 45.12
N SER A 44 -34.36 12.09 45.90
CA SER A 44 -34.42 12.66 47.26
C SER A 44 -33.84 11.74 48.33
N GLY A 45 -33.48 10.49 47.98
CA GLY A 45 -32.98 9.49 48.92
C GLY A 45 -34.05 8.85 49.82
N ALA A 46 -35.32 9.21 49.67
CA ALA A 46 -36.43 8.64 50.44
C ALA A 46 -36.63 7.14 50.15
N ALA A 47 -36.22 6.66 48.96
CA ALA A 47 -36.27 5.25 48.58
C ALA A 47 -34.98 4.46 48.90
N ALA A 48 -34.02 5.03 49.62
CA ALA A 48 -32.71 4.41 49.86
C ALA A 48 -32.78 3.04 50.57
N GLU A 49 -33.78 2.82 51.43
CA GLU A 49 -33.96 1.54 52.14
C GLU A 49 -34.62 0.45 51.29
N THR A 50 -35.43 0.82 50.30
CA THR A 50 -36.20 -0.12 49.46
C THR A 50 -35.53 -0.41 48.11
N LEU A 51 -34.70 0.52 47.62
CA LEU A 51 -33.98 0.40 46.35
C LEU A 51 -33.14 -0.88 46.21
N PRO A 52 -32.33 -1.31 47.22
CA PRO A 52 -31.53 -2.53 47.09
C PRO A 52 -32.39 -3.76 46.79
N GLN A 53 -33.55 -3.87 47.44
CA GLN A 53 -34.46 -5.01 47.27
C GLN A 53 -35.15 -5.03 45.89
N MET A 54 -35.35 -3.86 45.26
CA MET A 54 -35.94 -3.76 43.93
C MET A 54 -35.04 -4.34 42.83
N PHE A 55 -33.71 -4.23 42.99
CA PHE A 55 -32.75 -4.79 42.05
C PHE A 55 -32.45 -6.28 42.28
N GLU A 56 -32.87 -6.83 43.42
CA GLU A 56 -32.68 -8.25 43.79
C GLU A 56 -33.75 -9.19 43.21
N GLY A 57 -34.81 -8.64 42.61
CA GLY A 57 -35.85 -9.40 41.91
C GLY A 57 -35.26 -10.26 40.80
N ARG A 58 -35.46 -11.59 40.89
CA ARG A 58 -34.97 -12.55 39.90
C ARG A 58 -35.95 -12.66 38.75
N ILE A 59 -35.55 -12.17 37.58
CA ILE A 59 -36.33 -12.27 36.35
C ILE A 59 -36.05 -13.65 35.75
N HIS A 60 -37.12 -14.41 35.48
CA HIS A 60 -37.05 -15.75 34.92
C HIS A 60 -37.36 -15.71 33.43
N ARG A 61 -36.55 -16.42 32.63
CA ARG A 61 -36.93 -16.85 31.27
C ARG A 61 -36.88 -18.37 31.27
N ASP A 62 -37.74 -19.00 30.47
CA ASP A 62 -37.96 -20.45 30.50
C ASP A 62 -36.69 -21.29 30.22
N GLU A 63 -35.65 -20.68 29.64
CA GLU A 63 -34.43 -21.36 29.20
C GLU A 63 -33.11 -20.83 29.81
N SER A 64 -33.14 -19.84 30.71
CA SER A 64 -31.90 -19.20 31.20
C SER A 64 -31.77 -19.10 32.72
N ARG A 65 -30.52 -19.06 33.20
CA ARG A 65 -30.19 -18.77 34.61
C ARG A 65 -30.93 -17.48 35.04
N PRO A 66 -31.55 -17.46 36.23
CA PRO A 66 -32.20 -16.25 36.72
C PRO A 66 -31.19 -15.12 36.81
N VAL A 67 -31.56 -13.97 36.23
CA VAL A 67 -30.76 -12.74 36.24
C VAL A 67 -31.50 -11.65 36.99
N THR A 68 -30.75 -10.80 37.65
CA THR A 68 -31.26 -9.61 38.33
C THR A 68 -31.40 -8.45 37.35
N LEU A 69 -32.27 -7.48 37.68
CA LEU A 69 -32.37 -6.24 36.90
C LEU A 69 -31.03 -5.49 36.88
N GLY A 70 -30.26 -5.56 37.97
CA GLY A 70 -28.89 -5.03 38.02
C GLY A 70 -27.94 -5.70 37.03
N GLU A 71 -27.95 -7.04 36.93
CA GLU A 71 -27.14 -7.78 35.94
C GLU A 71 -27.53 -7.44 34.50
N LEU A 72 -28.82 -7.22 34.22
CA LEU A 72 -29.29 -6.81 32.89
C LEU A 72 -28.83 -5.39 32.54
N LEU A 73 -28.93 -4.44 33.47
CA LEU A 73 -28.49 -3.07 33.26
C LEU A 73 -26.97 -2.98 33.08
N MET A 74 -26.20 -3.73 33.87
CA MET A 74 -24.75 -3.83 33.69
C MET A 74 -24.40 -4.49 32.35
N GLY A 75 -25.11 -5.55 31.97
CA GLY A 75 -24.92 -6.21 30.67
C GLY A 75 -25.24 -5.28 29.48
N LEU A 76 -26.30 -4.47 29.59
CA LEU A 76 -26.65 -3.47 28.59
C LEU A 76 -25.61 -2.34 28.52
N GLN A 77 -25.13 -1.86 29.67
CA GLN A 77 -24.08 -0.86 29.74
C GLN A 77 -22.76 -1.37 29.11
N ASP A 78 -22.37 -2.61 29.40
CA ASP A 78 -21.20 -3.24 28.81
C ASP A 78 -21.36 -3.46 27.30
N ALA A 79 -22.54 -3.89 26.85
CA ALA A 79 -22.85 -4.00 25.42
C ALA A 79 -22.76 -2.65 24.70
N GLY A 80 -23.26 -1.58 25.33
CA GLY A 80 -23.14 -0.21 24.83
C GLY A 80 -21.68 0.23 24.72
N ARG A 81 -20.88 0.00 25.76
CA ARG A 81 -19.44 0.28 25.75
C ARG A 81 -18.71 -0.48 24.63
N LEU A 82 -18.99 -1.77 24.49
CA LEU A 82 -18.41 -2.61 23.43
C LEU A 82 -18.80 -2.11 22.04
N ALA A 83 -20.07 -1.71 21.83
CA ALA A 83 -20.51 -1.15 20.56
C ALA A 83 -19.77 0.16 20.22
N THR A 84 -19.57 1.05 21.21
CA THR A 84 -18.79 2.27 21.01
C THR A 84 -17.33 1.98 20.68
N GLU A 85 -16.72 0.99 21.34
CA GLU A 85 -15.34 0.58 21.06
C GLU A 85 -15.19 0.01 19.65
N GLN A 86 -16.16 -0.78 19.18
CA GLN A 86 -16.15 -1.32 17.82
C GLN A 86 -16.27 -0.21 16.77
N ARG A 87 -17.19 0.76 16.96
CA ARG A 87 -17.29 1.93 16.06
C ARG A 87 -15.98 2.70 15.97
N MET A 88 -15.34 2.96 17.10
CA MET A 88 -14.02 3.62 17.13
C MET A 88 -12.95 2.83 16.37
N ARG A 89 -12.96 1.49 16.48
CA ARG A 89 -12.03 0.63 15.74
C ARG A 89 -12.29 0.66 14.23
N GLU A 90 -13.54 0.68 13.82
CA GLU A 90 -13.94 0.77 12.41
C GLU A 90 -13.52 2.11 11.80
N GLU A 91 -13.73 3.22 12.50
CA GLU A 91 -13.27 4.55 12.07
C GLU A 91 -11.75 4.58 11.86
N ILE A 92 -10.98 4.04 12.82
CA ILE A 92 -9.52 3.94 12.70
C ILE A 92 -9.11 3.04 11.52
N ALA A 93 -9.81 1.94 11.30
CA ALA A 93 -9.53 1.04 10.17
C ALA A 93 -9.79 1.73 8.83
N LYS A 94 -10.88 2.51 8.73
CA LYS A 94 -11.21 3.31 7.55
C LYS A 94 -10.15 4.38 7.29
N GLU A 95 -9.79 5.16 8.30
CA GLU A 95 -8.75 6.20 8.18
C GLU A 95 -7.41 5.60 7.73
N ARG A 96 -7.03 4.43 8.26
CA ARG A 96 -5.82 3.72 7.83
C ARG A 96 -5.91 3.27 6.39
N ARG A 97 -7.05 2.73 5.93
CA ARG A 97 -7.23 2.34 4.52
C ARG A 97 -7.08 3.56 3.60
N ASP A 98 -7.73 4.67 3.92
CA ASP A 98 -7.65 5.89 3.13
C ASP A 98 -6.22 6.46 3.12
N ALA A 99 -5.51 6.43 4.26
CA ALA A 99 -4.12 6.86 4.34
C ALA A 99 -3.20 5.96 3.51
N HIS A 100 -3.43 4.65 3.53
CA HIS A 100 -2.70 3.69 2.70
C HIS A 100 -3.00 3.87 1.21
N GLU A 101 -4.25 4.14 0.84
CA GLU A 101 -4.64 4.41 -0.55
C GLU A 101 -3.98 5.69 -1.06
N ARG A 102 -4.06 6.79 -0.30
CA ARG A 102 -3.34 8.04 -0.62
C ARG A 102 -1.83 7.84 -0.73
N ALA A 103 -1.25 7.01 0.14
CA ALA A 103 0.16 6.66 0.04
C ALA A 103 0.42 5.86 -1.26
N ARG A 104 -0.41 4.86 -1.58
CA ARG A 104 -0.31 4.10 -2.82
C ARG A 104 -0.47 4.98 -4.05
N GLU A 105 -1.38 5.94 -4.07
CA GLU A 105 -1.52 6.89 -5.19
C GLU A 105 -0.27 7.75 -5.38
N ARG A 106 0.30 8.27 -4.27
CA ARG A 106 1.57 9.01 -4.32
C ARG A 106 2.74 8.15 -4.81
N PHE A 107 2.80 6.89 -4.40
CA PHE A 107 3.84 5.97 -4.85
C PHE A 107 3.57 5.42 -6.26
N SER A 108 2.31 5.30 -6.68
CA SER A 108 1.91 4.83 -8.01
C SER A 108 2.31 5.80 -9.12
N GLY A 109 2.35 7.11 -8.85
CA GLY A 109 2.84 8.11 -9.81
C GLY A 109 4.36 8.19 -9.89
N SER A 110 5.10 7.55 -8.98
CA SER A 110 6.57 7.61 -8.90
C SER A 110 7.23 6.26 -9.13
N LEU A 111 6.46 5.18 -9.29
CA LEU A 111 6.98 3.85 -9.58
C LEU A 111 7.01 3.66 -11.10
N HIS A 112 7.85 4.47 -11.75
CA HIS A 112 8.47 4.01 -12.98
C HIS A 112 9.11 2.66 -12.64
N ILE A 113 8.66 1.60 -13.30
CA ILE A 113 9.37 0.34 -13.26
C ILE A 113 10.64 0.60 -14.08
N GLU A 114 11.67 1.14 -13.42
CA GLU A 114 12.97 1.41 -14.02
C GLU A 114 13.59 0.06 -14.42
N ASP A 115 13.47 -0.27 -15.71
CA ASP A 115 14.13 -1.43 -16.30
C ASP A 115 15.60 -1.09 -16.53
N LEU A 116 16.40 -1.15 -15.46
CA LEU A 116 17.84 -0.88 -15.51
C LEU A 116 18.55 -1.72 -16.58
N GLU A 117 18.15 -2.98 -16.76
CA GLU A 117 18.78 -3.84 -17.78
C GLU A 117 18.34 -3.44 -19.19
N GLY A 118 17.09 -3.01 -19.35
CA GLY A 118 16.58 -2.34 -20.55
C GLY A 118 17.35 -1.06 -20.87
N ASP A 119 17.63 -0.21 -19.89
CA ASP A 119 18.41 1.02 -20.06
C ASP A 119 19.85 0.74 -20.47
N LEU A 120 20.49 -0.27 -19.86
CA LEU A 120 21.81 -0.73 -20.24
C LEU A 120 21.85 -1.22 -21.69
N LYS A 121 20.82 -1.98 -22.09
CA LYS A 121 20.70 -2.47 -23.47
C LYS A 121 20.49 -1.32 -24.46
N ARG A 122 19.55 -0.41 -24.17
CA ARG A 122 19.24 0.76 -25.02
C ARG A 122 20.47 1.67 -25.20
N THR A 123 21.20 1.94 -24.13
CA THR A 123 22.40 2.77 -24.16
C THR A 123 23.54 2.11 -24.93
N TRP A 124 23.74 0.79 -24.76
CA TRP A 124 24.75 0.04 -25.51
C TRP A 124 24.42 -0.07 -27.01
N GLU A 125 23.18 -0.36 -27.38
CA GLU A 125 22.75 -0.38 -28.80
C GLU A 125 22.93 0.99 -29.46
N SER A 126 22.61 2.07 -28.74
CA SER A 126 22.81 3.45 -29.21
C SER A 126 24.30 3.79 -29.38
N LEU A 127 25.16 3.25 -28.51
CA LEU A 127 26.61 3.35 -28.64
C LEU A 127 27.10 2.60 -29.87
N LYS A 128 26.67 1.34 -30.09
CA LYS A 128 27.06 0.51 -31.25
C LYS A 128 26.65 1.15 -32.57
N LEU A 129 25.45 1.75 -32.63
CA LEU A 129 24.96 2.43 -33.84
C LEU A 129 25.81 3.66 -34.20
N ARG A 130 26.41 4.31 -33.22
CA ARG A 130 27.17 5.57 -33.40
C ARG A 130 28.68 5.39 -33.40
N SER A 131 29.17 4.26 -32.90
CA SER A 131 30.59 3.90 -32.87
C SER A 131 30.96 3.17 -34.16
N ASP A 132 31.51 3.89 -35.15
CA ASP A 132 32.19 3.25 -36.28
C ASP A 132 33.53 2.68 -35.79
N ALA A 133 33.64 1.35 -35.68
CA ALA A 133 34.89 0.62 -35.40
C ALA A 133 35.67 1.11 -34.15
N GLY A 134 34.97 1.31 -33.02
CA GLY A 134 35.58 1.57 -31.72
C GLY A 134 36.03 3.03 -31.49
N GLU A 135 35.47 3.98 -32.25
CA GLU A 135 35.65 5.42 -31.99
C GLU A 135 34.93 5.87 -30.71
N PRO A 136 35.53 6.79 -29.92
CA PRO A 136 34.92 7.29 -28.70
C PRO A 136 33.71 8.19 -29.00
N VAL A 137 32.55 7.84 -28.45
CA VAL A 137 31.29 8.59 -28.58
C VAL A 137 31.06 9.48 -27.36
N SER A 138 30.63 10.73 -27.55
CA SER A 138 30.28 11.62 -26.44
C SER A 138 28.98 11.19 -25.77
N LEU A 139 28.94 11.21 -24.43
CA LEU A 139 27.76 10.87 -23.63
C LEU A 139 26.55 11.77 -23.98
N LYS A 140 26.80 13.03 -24.35
CA LYS A 140 25.72 13.97 -24.72
C LYS A 140 24.92 13.48 -25.92
N LEU A 141 25.61 12.91 -26.92
CA LEU A 141 24.96 12.37 -28.11
C LEU A 141 24.09 11.15 -27.78
N LEU A 142 24.46 10.38 -26.76
CA LEU A 142 23.65 9.26 -26.28
C LEU A 142 22.42 9.74 -25.51
N VAL A 143 22.57 10.80 -24.70
CA VAL A 143 21.44 11.45 -24.03
C VAL A 143 20.43 11.97 -25.04
N ASP A 144 20.88 12.65 -26.10
CA ASP A 144 20.00 13.17 -27.15
C ASP A 144 19.23 12.04 -27.87
N ASP A 145 19.88 10.89 -28.09
CA ASP A 145 19.29 9.71 -28.72
C ASP A 145 18.21 9.07 -27.83
N LEU A 146 18.51 8.91 -26.53
CA LEU A 146 17.57 8.36 -25.56
C LEU A 146 16.38 9.32 -25.35
N THR A 147 16.63 10.63 -25.28
CA THR A 147 15.58 11.64 -25.19
C THR A 147 14.65 11.57 -26.39
N SER A 148 15.20 11.42 -27.60
CA SER A 148 14.41 11.28 -28.82
C SER A 148 13.52 10.04 -28.79
N LYS A 149 14.05 8.89 -28.34
CA LYS A 149 13.29 7.63 -28.18
C LYS A 149 12.20 7.76 -27.12
N SER A 150 12.49 8.38 -25.96
CA SER A 150 11.50 8.64 -24.91
C SER A 150 10.37 9.57 -25.37
N MET A 151 10.67 10.56 -26.22
CA MET A 151 9.64 11.41 -26.83
C MET A 151 8.76 10.65 -27.82
N GLU A 152 9.31 9.70 -28.58
CA GLU A 152 8.52 8.83 -29.46
C GLU A 152 7.54 7.93 -28.67
N GLU A 153 7.90 7.57 -27.43
CA GLU A 153 7.05 6.84 -26.48
C GLU A 153 5.96 7.71 -25.83
N GLY A 154 5.96 9.02 -26.08
CA GLY A 154 4.94 9.97 -25.63
C GLY A 154 5.25 10.69 -24.31
N ILE A 155 6.49 10.59 -23.80
CA ILE A 155 6.95 11.26 -22.59
C ILE A 155 7.18 12.76 -22.90
N PRO A 156 6.76 13.69 -22.00
CA PRO A 156 7.01 15.12 -22.21
C PRO A 156 8.51 15.43 -22.21
N LEU A 157 8.93 16.40 -23.04
CA LEU A 157 10.34 16.72 -23.29
C LEU A 157 11.16 16.94 -22.00
N GLU A 158 10.64 17.69 -21.04
CA GLU A 158 11.37 18.03 -19.81
C GLU A 158 11.61 16.79 -18.92
N GLU A 159 10.66 15.86 -18.88
CA GLU A 159 10.79 14.59 -18.16
C GLU A 159 11.73 13.63 -18.93
N ALA A 160 11.57 13.55 -20.25
CA ALA A 160 12.42 12.74 -21.12
C ALA A 160 13.90 13.17 -21.06
N GLU A 161 14.20 14.47 -21.05
CA GLU A 161 15.58 14.98 -20.93
C GLU A 161 16.20 14.62 -19.58
N ALA A 162 15.45 14.80 -18.48
CA ALA A 162 15.93 14.51 -17.13
C ALA A 162 16.18 13.01 -16.94
N GLU A 163 15.25 12.17 -17.40
CA GLU A 163 15.37 10.70 -17.34
C GLU A 163 16.52 10.20 -18.22
N ALA A 164 16.63 10.67 -19.46
CA ALA A 164 17.68 10.26 -20.38
C ALA A 164 19.08 10.61 -19.85
N GLN A 165 19.24 11.78 -19.21
CA GLN A 165 20.52 12.16 -18.59
C GLN A 165 20.93 11.20 -17.47
N VAL A 166 20.01 10.87 -16.58
CA VAL A 166 20.26 9.97 -15.45
C VAL A 166 20.51 8.54 -15.94
N ALA A 167 19.64 8.04 -16.82
CA ALA A 167 19.74 6.69 -17.38
C ALA A 167 21.04 6.51 -18.18
N ALA A 168 21.43 7.47 -19.00
CA ALA A 168 22.69 7.41 -19.76
C ALA A 168 23.91 7.39 -18.84
N LEU A 169 23.92 8.23 -17.81
CA LEU A 169 25.04 8.32 -16.87
C LEU A 169 25.18 7.05 -16.03
N ILE A 170 24.08 6.56 -15.46
CA ILE A 170 24.07 5.33 -14.65
C ILE A 170 24.47 4.15 -15.54
N SER A 171 23.88 4.04 -16.73
CA SER A 171 24.20 2.96 -17.67
C SER A 171 25.66 2.98 -18.09
N ALA A 172 26.23 4.16 -18.38
CA ALA A 172 27.64 4.30 -18.69
C ALA A 172 28.54 3.73 -17.58
N LEU A 173 28.26 4.06 -16.31
CA LEU A 173 29.02 3.56 -15.17
C LEU A 173 28.90 2.04 -15.01
N PHE A 174 27.70 1.50 -15.19
CA PHE A 174 27.47 0.05 -15.10
C PHE A 174 28.10 -0.72 -16.25
N LEU A 175 28.01 -0.21 -17.48
CA LEU A 175 28.68 -0.79 -18.65
C LEU A 175 30.20 -0.81 -18.47
N THR A 176 30.77 0.26 -17.89
CA THR A 176 32.20 0.29 -17.55
C THR A 176 32.56 -0.69 -16.45
N ASN A 177 31.77 -0.78 -15.37
CA ASN A 177 32.01 -1.76 -14.31
C ASN A 177 31.94 -3.21 -14.83
N ARG A 178 30.98 -3.50 -15.72
CA ARG A 178 30.82 -4.82 -16.33
C ARG A 178 31.84 -5.13 -17.44
N GLY A 179 32.67 -4.17 -17.84
CA GLY A 179 33.72 -4.34 -18.84
C GLY A 179 33.26 -4.26 -20.30
N PHE A 180 32.09 -3.67 -20.57
CA PHE A 180 31.58 -3.44 -21.92
C PHE A 180 32.25 -2.24 -22.59
N VAL A 181 32.50 -1.17 -21.83
CA VAL A 181 32.85 0.15 -22.37
C VAL A 181 33.94 0.80 -21.52
N ASP A 182 34.92 1.45 -22.15
CA ASP A 182 35.90 2.30 -21.47
C ASP A 182 35.37 3.73 -21.38
N LEU A 183 35.29 4.27 -20.15
CA LEU A 183 34.80 5.63 -19.87
C LEU A 183 35.97 6.55 -19.61
N LYS A 184 36.04 7.65 -20.37
CA LYS A 184 37.02 8.72 -20.18
C LYS A 184 36.32 10.06 -19.99
N GLN A 185 36.80 10.82 -19.02
CA GLN A 185 36.41 12.21 -18.82
C GLN A 185 37.60 13.12 -19.12
N ASN A 186 37.41 14.09 -20.00
CA ASN A 186 38.42 15.10 -20.28
C ASN A 186 38.72 15.98 -19.04
N SER A 187 39.85 16.69 -19.03
CA SER A 187 40.36 17.37 -17.83
C SER A 187 39.38 18.40 -17.24
N GLY A 188 39.00 18.21 -15.96
CA GLY A 188 38.16 19.12 -15.17
C GLY A 188 36.94 18.43 -14.56
N ARG A 189 36.33 19.02 -13.51
CA ARG A 189 35.13 18.46 -12.84
C ARG A 189 33.92 18.31 -13.78
N ASN A 190 33.86 19.12 -14.84
CA ASN A 190 32.81 19.13 -15.87
C ASN A 190 33.38 18.84 -17.26
N GLY A 191 34.47 18.06 -17.34
CA GLY A 191 35.03 17.65 -18.63
C GLY A 191 34.06 16.79 -19.42
N ASP A 192 34.18 16.83 -20.74
CA ASP A 192 33.35 16.01 -21.63
C ASP A 192 33.60 14.52 -21.38
N ILE A 193 32.51 13.75 -21.29
CA ILE A 193 32.53 12.31 -21.01
C ILE A 193 32.39 11.59 -22.34
N THR A 194 33.37 10.74 -22.65
CA THR A 194 33.40 9.91 -23.85
C THR A 194 33.42 8.44 -23.48
N LEU A 195 32.66 7.64 -24.21
CA LEU A 195 32.54 6.20 -24.06
C LEU A 195 33.13 5.53 -25.29
N ARG A 196 33.96 4.51 -25.08
CA ARG A 196 34.56 3.71 -26.15
C ARG A 196 34.13 2.26 -26.00
N ASP A 197 33.53 1.70 -27.03
CA ASP A 197 33.22 0.27 -27.07
C ASP A 197 34.52 -0.56 -27.06
N LEU A 198 34.53 -1.64 -26.30
CA LEU A 198 35.63 -2.59 -26.23
C LEU A 198 35.39 -3.84 -27.09
N TRP A 199 34.17 -4.02 -27.60
CA TRP A 199 33.71 -5.26 -28.23
C TRP A 199 33.08 -5.04 -29.61
N ASP A 200 33.90 -4.61 -30.57
CA ASP A 200 33.45 -4.25 -31.93
C ASP A 200 32.78 -5.42 -32.68
N GLU A 201 33.21 -6.67 -32.44
CA GLU A 201 32.76 -7.87 -33.17
C GLU A 201 31.47 -8.52 -32.62
N GLU A 202 30.96 -8.04 -31.49
CA GLU A 202 29.80 -8.65 -30.82
C GLU A 202 28.58 -7.71 -30.93
N ASP A 203 27.48 -8.23 -31.48
CA ASP A 203 26.25 -7.48 -31.77
C ASP A 203 25.11 -7.80 -30.78
N ASP A 204 25.23 -8.84 -29.96
CA ASP A 204 24.20 -9.25 -29.01
C ASP A 204 24.60 -8.94 -27.56
N PHE A 205 23.87 -8.00 -26.96
CA PHE A 205 24.06 -7.59 -25.56
C PHE A 205 23.90 -8.76 -24.59
N THR A 206 22.97 -9.67 -24.86
CA THR A 206 22.60 -10.72 -23.90
C THR A 206 23.66 -11.81 -23.81
N THR A 207 24.23 -12.22 -24.94
CA THR A 207 25.33 -13.18 -25.02
C THR A 207 26.61 -12.60 -24.39
N LEU A 208 26.91 -11.32 -24.67
CA LEU A 208 28.07 -10.65 -24.10
C LEU A 208 27.94 -10.48 -22.58
N SER A 209 26.75 -10.13 -22.09
CA SER A 209 26.46 -10.02 -20.65
C SER A 209 26.68 -11.36 -19.92
N LEU A 210 26.18 -12.47 -20.48
CA LEU A 210 26.38 -13.81 -19.93
C LEU A 210 27.84 -14.26 -19.95
N ARG A 211 28.61 -13.86 -20.97
CA ARG A 211 30.03 -14.19 -21.11
C ARG A 211 30.90 -13.42 -20.11
N LEU A 212 30.65 -12.12 -19.94
CA LEU A 212 31.43 -11.25 -19.06
C LEU A 212 31.03 -11.42 -17.59
N ASN A 213 29.75 -11.67 -17.30
CA ASN A 213 29.22 -11.80 -15.95
C ASN A 213 28.37 -13.08 -15.81
N PRO A 214 29.00 -14.26 -15.80
CA PRO A 214 28.27 -15.51 -15.61
C PRO A 214 27.58 -15.50 -14.25
N LYS A 215 26.27 -15.83 -14.23
CA LYS A 215 25.53 -15.92 -12.97
C LYS A 215 26.20 -16.96 -12.06
N PRO A 216 26.39 -16.66 -10.76
CA PRO A 216 26.95 -17.64 -9.84
C PRO A 216 26.09 -18.90 -9.90
N LYS A 217 26.73 -20.07 -10.04
CA LYS A 217 26.04 -21.35 -9.90
C LYS A 217 25.47 -21.39 -8.49
N ILE A 218 24.18 -21.08 -8.35
CA ILE A 218 23.43 -21.40 -7.15
C ILE A 218 23.46 -22.92 -7.09
N GLN A 219 24.18 -23.48 -6.11
CA GLN A 219 24.01 -24.88 -5.76
C GLN A 219 22.54 -25.04 -5.38
N GLU A 220 21.75 -25.66 -6.25
CA GLU A 220 20.47 -26.22 -5.86
C GLU A 220 20.75 -27.15 -4.69
N VAL A 221 20.41 -26.70 -3.48
CA VAL A 221 20.39 -27.56 -2.32
C VAL A 221 19.31 -28.59 -2.62
N SER A 222 19.73 -29.78 -3.01
CA SER A 222 18.85 -30.93 -3.14
C SER A 222 18.11 -31.09 -1.81
N GLU A 223 16.81 -30.78 -1.80
CA GLU A 223 15.91 -31.15 -0.71
C GLU A 223 15.84 -32.69 -0.67
N PHE A 224 16.72 -33.29 0.13
CA PHE A 224 16.52 -34.60 0.70
C PHE A 224 15.91 -34.40 2.09
N VAL A 225 14.57 -34.38 2.18
CA VAL A 225 13.78 -34.98 3.28
C VAL A 225 12.42 -35.38 2.73
#